data_AF-A0A2M7RTP7-F1
#
_entry.id   AF-A0A2M7RTP7-F1
#
_cell.length_a   1.000
_cell.length_b   1.000
_cell.length_c   1.000
_cell.angle_alpha   90.00
_cell.angle_beta   90.00
_cell.angle_gamma   90.00
#
_symmetry.space_group_name_H-M   'P 1'
#
loop_
_entity.id
_entity.type
_entity.pdbx_description
1 polymer ?
#
loop_
_entity_poly.entity_id
_entity_poly.type
_entity_poly.pdbx_seq_one_letter_code
_entity_poly.pdbx_strand_id
1 'polypeptide(L)'
;MIKRGQVIEVEIVEAAFGGNGIAKIPTEKGDYILFVPNTIVGQLVRARVVKRKNNYAECKLDTVLKKSHLEDELPYQPISGAPFATLPIEIQKSSKQKQVLEVFKRIGKINNIEMLFDEYIASPEVWHYRNKMEYSFSAIGFDVEKQEEFDGFALGFKKRGTWWIVENLEKDSGIFDAAFENNLKEIRVFCQNSGLPAWHPPKKVGFFRYLVVRKSYLTNK
;
A
#
# COMPACT_ATOMS: atom_id res chain seq x y z
N MET A 1 9.24 23.97 14.35
CA MET A 1 8.95 22.85 15.28
C MET A 1 7.78 22.04 14.73
N ILE A 2 7.95 20.74 14.49
CA ILE A 2 6.92 19.87 13.90
C ILE A 2 5.79 19.59 14.91
N LYS A 3 4.53 19.67 14.49
CA LYS A 3 3.35 19.42 15.33
C LYS A 3 2.57 18.17 14.89
N ARG A 4 1.88 17.53 15.83
CA ARG A 4 0.93 16.45 15.51
C ARG A 4 -0.20 17.02 14.66
N GLY A 5 -0.60 16.29 13.62
CA GLY A 5 -1.61 16.72 12.64
C GLY A 5 -1.06 17.58 11.51
N GLN A 6 0.18 18.08 11.63
CA GLN A 6 0.81 18.86 10.58
C GLN A 6 1.01 18.00 9.32
N VAL A 7 0.67 18.56 8.17
CA VAL A 7 0.99 18.03 6.86
C VAL A 7 2.30 18.67 6.39
N ILE A 8 3.20 17.85 5.88
CA ILE A 8 4.55 18.24 5.45
C ILE A 8 4.88 17.55 4.14
N GLU A 9 5.71 18.19 3.34
CA GLU A 9 6.26 17.62 2.11
C GLU A 9 7.72 17.30 2.34
N VAL A 10 8.10 16.05 2.09
CA VAL A 10 9.43 15.53 2.40
C VAL A 10 9.90 14.55 1.34
N GLU A 11 11.20 14.53 1.09
CA GLU A 11 11.84 13.52 0.26
C GLU A 11 12.22 12.30 1.09
N ILE A 12 11.97 11.11 0.56
CA ILE A 12 12.37 9.85 1.18
C ILE A 12 13.81 9.54 0.79
N VAL A 13 14.72 9.53 1.77
CA VAL A 13 16.16 9.36 1.53
C VAL A 13 16.65 7.95 1.81
N GLU A 14 15.97 7.21 2.69
CA GLU A 14 16.37 5.86 3.08
C GLU A 14 15.14 4.95 3.27
N ALA A 15 15.35 3.64 3.19
CA ALA A 15 14.37 2.62 3.56
C ALA A 15 14.75 2.02 4.91
N ALA A 16 13.76 1.87 5.78
CA ALA A 16 13.87 1.26 7.09
C ALA A 16 13.01 -0.01 7.19
N PHE A 17 13.25 -0.76 8.26
CA PHE A 17 12.52 -1.98 8.57
C PHE A 17 11.00 -1.78 8.53
N GLY A 18 10.29 -2.78 8.00
CA GLY A 18 8.83 -2.82 7.97
C GLY A 18 8.20 -1.96 6.86
N GLY A 19 8.95 -1.65 5.80
CA GLY A 19 8.44 -0.90 4.66
C GLY A 19 8.26 0.60 4.93
N ASN A 20 9.05 1.15 5.86
CA ASN A 20 9.06 2.57 6.17
C ASN A 20 10.11 3.29 5.33
N GLY A 21 9.73 4.39 4.68
CA GLY A 21 10.70 5.38 4.23
C GLY A 21 11.14 6.26 5.39
N ILE A 22 12.38 6.74 5.33
CA ILE A 22 12.93 7.75 6.21
C ILE A 22 13.06 9.04 5.41
N ALA A 23 12.51 10.12 5.95
CA ALA A 23 12.89 11.48 5.60
C ALA A 23 13.68 12.11 6.75
N LYS A 24 14.57 13.05 6.41
CA LYS A 24 15.40 13.78 7.37
C LYS A 24 15.14 15.27 7.22
N ILE A 25 14.81 15.93 8.33
CA ILE A 25 14.68 17.39 8.38
C ILE A 25 15.86 17.93 9.19
N PRO A 26 16.75 18.73 8.58
CA PRO A 26 17.86 19.35 9.31
C PRO A 26 17.36 20.22 10.46
N THR A 27 17.97 20.08 11.63
CA THR A 27 17.74 20.96 12.79
C THR A 27 19.06 21.33 13.46
N GLU A 28 19.04 22.33 14.33
CA GLU A 28 20.23 22.76 15.11
C GLU A 28 20.85 21.63 15.96
N LYS A 29 20.08 20.58 16.28
CA LYS A 29 20.54 19.42 17.08
C LYS A 29 20.84 18.18 16.22
N GLY A 30 20.92 18.33 14.90
CA GLY A 30 21.04 17.25 13.93
C GLY A 30 19.73 16.94 13.21
N ASP A 31 19.73 15.88 12.41
CA ASP A 31 18.56 15.51 11.60
C ASP A 31 17.42 14.99 12.47
N TYR A 32 16.24 15.60 12.30
CA TYR A 32 15.00 15.08 12.86
C TYR A 32 14.40 14.07 11.90
N ILE A 33 14.21 12.83 12.38
CA ILE A 33 13.83 11.69 11.54
C ILE A 33 12.31 11.57 11.41
N LEU A 34 11.82 11.27 10.21
CA LEU A 34 10.42 11.01 9.95
C LEU A 34 10.25 9.65 9.30
N PHE A 35 9.49 8.79 9.95
CA PHE A 35 9.11 7.50 9.40
C PHE A 35 7.80 7.64 8.63
N VAL A 36 7.84 7.34 7.33
CA VAL A 36 6.69 7.40 6.42
C VAL A 36 6.46 6.00 5.85
N PRO A 37 5.44 5.25 6.30
CA PRO A 37 5.18 3.92 5.78
C PRO A 37 4.79 3.93 4.29
N ASN A 38 5.09 2.85 3.58
CA ASN A 38 4.64 2.58 2.21
C ASN A 38 5.15 3.60 1.17
N THR A 39 6.41 4.00 1.29
CA THR A 39 7.09 4.93 0.38
C THR A 39 8.41 4.37 -0.11
N ILE A 40 8.84 4.82 -1.29
CA ILE A 40 10.06 4.40 -1.98
C ILE A 40 11.13 5.50 -1.87
N VAL A 41 12.39 5.10 -1.72
CA VAL A 41 13.54 6.03 -1.71
C VAL A 41 13.56 6.86 -3.00
N GLY A 42 13.73 8.17 -2.89
CA GLY A 42 13.68 9.13 -3.98
C GLY A 42 12.29 9.70 -4.28
N GLN A 43 11.23 9.25 -3.59
CA GLN A 43 9.91 9.87 -3.71
C GLN A 43 9.85 11.21 -2.97
N LEU A 44 9.20 12.20 -3.57
CA LEU A 44 8.69 13.38 -2.86
C LEU A 44 7.27 13.08 -2.43
N VAL A 45 6.99 13.17 -1.13
CA VAL A 45 5.68 12.79 -0.58
C VAL A 45 5.10 13.87 0.31
N ARG A 46 3.77 13.97 0.29
CA ARG A 46 2.99 14.66 1.31
C ARG A 46 2.64 13.67 2.41
N ALA A 47 3.06 13.95 3.63
CA ALA A 47 2.86 13.09 4.79
C ALA A 47 2.25 13.87 5.96
N ARG A 48 1.37 13.21 6.74
CA ARG A 48 0.73 13.78 7.92
C ARG A 48 1.35 13.21 9.18
N VAL A 49 1.83 14.07 10.07
CA VAL A 49 2.46 13.67 11.34
C VAL A 49 1.38 13.12 12.28
N VAL A 50 1.46 11.83 12.62
CA VAL A 50 0.49 11.19 13.53
C VAL A 50 0.98 11.12 14.96
N LYS A 51 2.30 10.99 15.15
CA LYS A 51 2.93 10.90 16.47
C LYS A 51 4.28 11.59 16.44
N ARG A 52 4.53 12.40 17.46
CA ARG A 52 5.77 13.16 17.63
C ARG A 52 6.52 12.65 18.85
N LYS A 53 7.83 12.48 18.73
CA LYS A 53 8.77 12.24 19.83
C LYS A 53 9.87 13.29 19.79
N ASN A 54 10.83 13.23 20.71
CA ASN A 54 11.89 14.24 20.81
C ASN A 54 12.82 14.20 19.60
N ASN A 55 13.13 13.01 19.08
CA ASN A 55 14.14 12.81 18.03
C ASN A 55 13.56 12.30 16.70
N TYR A 56 12.26 11.95 16.67
CA TYR A 56 11.61 11.44 15.47
C TYR A 56 10.10 11.66 15.46
N ALA A 57 9.49 11.54 14.29
CA ALA A 57 8.04 11.48 14.11
C ALA A 57 7.62 10.24 13.31
N GLU A 58 6.44 9.71 13.64
CA GLU A 58 5.75 8.74 12.79
C GLU A 58 4.69 9.51 11.99
N CYS A 59 4.66 9.25 10.69
CA CYS A 59 3.76 9.89 9.74
C CYS A 59 2.85 8.86 9.07
N LYS A 60 1.77 9.35 8.46
CA LYS A 60 1.01 8.60 7.45
C LYS A 60 1.22 9.25 6.10
N LEU A 61 1.48 8.45 5.08
CA LEU A 61 1.49 8.94 3.70
C LEU A 61 0.08 9.45 3.34
N ASP A 62 0.03 10.65 2.80
CA ASP A 62 -1.19 11.26 2.23
C ASP A 62 -1.18 11.07 0.71
N THR A 63 -0.12 11.55 0.05
CA THR A 63 0.02 11.50 -1.43
C THR A 63 1.49 11.42 -1.81
N VAL A 64 1.80 10.68 -2.89
CA VAL A 64 3.11 10.76 -3.55
C VAL A 64 3.04 11.90 -4.57
N LEU A 65 3.83 12.95 -4.35
CA LEU A 65 3.87 14.15 -5.20
C LEU A 65 4.79 13.96 -6.41
N LYS A 66 5.88 13.21 -6.23
CA LYS A 66 6.80 12.82 -7.30
C LYS A 66 7.26 11.38 -7.08
N LYS A 67 7.17 10.57 -8.12
CA LYS A 67 7.71 9.21 -8.14
C LYS A 67 9.23 9.23 -8.03
N SER A 68 9.79 8.16 -7.49
CA SER A 68 11.23 7.91 -7.51
C SER A 68 11.69 7.58 -8.92
N HIS A 69 12.96 7.88 -9.20
CA HIS A 69 13.67 7.41 -10.40
C HIS A 69 13.89 5.89 -10.40
N LEU A 70 13.68 5.21 -9.26
CA LEU A 70 13.77 3.76 -9.13
C LEU A 70 12.47 3.05 -9.50
N GLU A 71 11.40 3.78 -9.79
CA GLU A 71 10.09 3.20 -10.09
C GLU A 71 9.93 2.92 -11.59
N ASP A 72 9.42 1.73 -11.91
CA ASP A 72 9.01 1.34 -13.24
C ASP A 72 7.56 1.78 -13.53
N GLU A 73 7.26 2.02 -14.80
CA GLU A 73 5.89 2.12 -15.29
C GLU A 73 5.27 0.73 -15.45
N LEU A 74 4.01 0.59 -15.02
CA LEU A 74 3.30 -0.68 -15.04
C LEU A 74 1.95 -0.53 -15.73
N PRO A 75 1.46 -1.59 -16.42
CA PRO A 75 0.15 -1.57 -17.06
C PRO A 75 -1.02 -1.69 -16.05
N TYR A 76 -0.72 -2.01 -14.80
CA TYR A 76 -1.70 -2.29 -13.75
C TYR A 76 -2.33 -1.03 -13.14
N GLN A 77 -3.54 -1.18 -12.58
CA GLN A 77 -4.13 -0.13 -11.75
C GLN A 77 -3.40 -0.07 -10.40
N PRO A 78 -2.95 1.12 -9.95
CA PRO A 78 -2.39 1.27 -8.62
C PRO A 78 -3.42 0.92 -7.55
N ILE A 79 -3.01 0.13 -6.55
CA ILE A 79 -3.85 -0.21 -5.41
C ILE A 79 -3.13 0.05 -4.09
N SER A 80 -3.88 0.40 -3.05
CA SER A 80 -3.33 0.67 -1.72
C SER A 80 -2.61 -0.55 -1.11
N GLY A 81 -3.01 -1.77 -1.48
CA GLY A 81 -2.47 -3.03 -0.98
C GLY A 81 -1.13 -3.47 -1.60
N ALA A 82 -0.66 -2.82 -2.65
CA ALA A 82 0.61 -3.12 -3.32
C ALA A 82 1.50 -1.86 -3.42
N PRO A 83 1.92 -1.28 -2.28
CA PRO A 83 2.61 0.01 -2.24
C PRO A 83 3.97 0.04 -2.94
N PHE A 84 4.58 -1.12 -3.17
CA PHE A 84 5.88 -1.28 -3.82
C PHE A 84 5.77 -1.91 -5.21
N ALA A 85 4.56 -1.98 -5.80
CA ALA A 85 4.35 -2.62 -7.10
C ALA A 85 5.31 -2.07 -8.17
N THR A 86 5.48 -0.75 -8.21
CA THR A 86 6.36 -0.04 -9.16
C THR A 86 7.85 -0.19 -8.87
N LEU A 87 8.26 -0.75 -7.73
CA LEU A 87 9.67 -0.92 -7.41
C LEU A 87 10.19 -2.24 -8.04
N PRO A 88 11.27 -2.24 -8.84
CA PRO A 88 11.84 -3.44 -9.42
C PRO A 88 12.03 -4.55 -8.40
N ILE A 89 11.68 -5.78 -8.78
CA ILE A 89 11.66 -6.92 -7.86
C ILE A 89 13.03 -7.18 -7.22
N GLU A 90 14.13 -6.95 -7.94
CA GLU A 90 15.49 -7.14 -7.42
C GLU A 90 15.83 -6.13 -6.32
N ILE A 91 15.36 -4.88 -6.43
CA ILE A 91 15.50 -3.88 -5.37
C ILE A 91 14.69 -4.30 -4.14
N GLN A 92 13.46 -4.81 -4.35
CA GLN A 92 12.64 -5.33 -3.26
C GLN A 92 13.32 -6.51 -2.55
N LYS A 93 13.87 -7.47 -3.28
CA LYS A 93 14.57 -8.65 -2.74
C LYS A 93 15.78 -8.22 -1.91
N SER A 94 16.66 -7.40 -2.50
CA SER A 94 17.86 -6.88 -1.82
C SER A 94 17.51 -6.12 -0.53
N SER A 95 16.49 -5.25 -0.59
CA SER A 95 16.04 -4.50 0.59
C SER A 95 15.47 -5.41 1.67
N LYS A 96 14.62 -6.40 1.32
CA LYS A 96 14.06 -7.37 2.27
C LYS A 96 15.15 -8.21 2.92
N GLN A 97 16.08 -8.74 2.13
CA GLN A 97 17.20 -9.54 2.62
C GLN A 97 18.05 -8.74 3.60
N LYS A 98 18.49 -7.53 3.21
CA LYS A 98 19.27 -6.63 4.06
C LYS A 98 18.54 -6.35 5.39
N GLN A 99 17.25 -6.02 5.34
CA GLN A 99 16.45 -5.74 6.53
C GLN A 99 16.35 -6.94 7.47
N VAL A 100 16.16 -8.15 6.94
CA VAL A 100 16.08 -9.38 7.74
C VAL A 100 17.43 -9.70 8.40
N LEU A 101 18.53 -9.61 7.65
CA LEU A 101 19.88 -9.84 8.20
C LEU A 101 20.23 -8.81 9.29
N GLU A 102 19.88 -7.53 9.08
CA GLU A 102 20.07 -6.49 10.10
C GLU A 102 19.26 -6.78 11.38
N VAL A 103 18.04 -7.31 11.27
CA VAL A 103 17.23 -7.72 12.42
C VAL A 103 17.91 -8.86 13.18
N PHE A 104 18.40 -9.89 12.49
CA PHE A 104 19.14 -10.99 13.14
C PHE A 104 20.40 -10.50 13.85
N LYS A 105 21.15 -9.57 13.25
CA LYS A 105 22.31 -8.95 13.91
C LYS A 105 21.93 -8.16 15.14
N ARG A 106 21.02 -7.19 14.98
CA ARG A 106 20.76 -6.16 16.02
C ARG A 106 19.91 -6.70 17.15
N ILE A 107 18.86 -7.45 16.82
CA ILE A 107 17.88 -7.99 17.78
C ILE A 107 18.28 -9.41 18.17
N GLY A 108 18.54 -10.28 17.19
CA GLY A 108 18.92 -11.68 17.42
C GLY A 108 20.34 -11.87 17.96
N LYS A 109 21.20 -10.85 17.91
CA LYS A 109 22.62 -10.89 18.33
C LYS A 109 23.46 -11.92 17.57
N ILE A 110 23.05 -12.28 16.34
CA ILE A 110 23.77 -13.19 15.46
C ILE A 110 24.68 -12.36 14.55
N ASN A 111 25.90 -12.09 15.00
CA ASN A 111 26.83 -11.19 14.29
C ASN A 111 27.34 -11.77 12.96
N ASN A 112 27.36 -13.10 12.83
CA ASN A 112 27.83 -13.84 11.65
C ASN A 112 26.69 -14.31 10.73
N ILE A 113 25.53 -13.65 10.77
CA ILE A 113 24.35 -14.11 10.00
C ILE A 113 24.62 -14.21 8.50
N GLU A 114 25.50 -13.39 7.92
CA GLU A 114 25.87 -13.51 6.50
C GLU A 114 26.53 -14.85 6.16
N MET A 115 27.26 -15.47 7.09
CA MET A 115 27.87 -16.79 6.88
C MET A 115 26.87 -17.93 7.08
N LEU A 116 25.74 -17.66 7.74
CA LEU A 116 24.68 -18.63 8.01
C LEU A 116 23.52 -18.51 7.02
N PHE A 117 23.47 -17.42 6.26
CA PHE A 117 22.48 -17.19 5.24
C PHE A 117 22.80 -18.05 4.02
N ASP A 118 21.91 -18.99 3.74
CA ASP A 118 22.00 -19.88 2.59
C ASP A 118 21.56 -19.16 1.31
N GLU A 119 20.25 -18.94 1.16
CA GLU A 119 19.70 -18.28 -0.03
C GLU A 119 18.37 -17.54 0.23
N TYR A 120 18.02 -16.67 -0.72
CA TYR A 120 16.69 -16.04 -0.80
C TYR A 120 15.80 -16.87 -1.73
N ILE A 121 14.79 -17.52 -1.17
CA ILE A 121 13.80 -18.27 -1.97
C ILE A 121 12.83 -17.27 -2.61
N ALA A 122 12.94 -17.11 -3.94
CA ALA A 122 12.07 -16.21 -4.70
C ALA A 122 10.65 -16.79 -4.86
N SER A 123 9.66 -15.90 -4.97
CA SER A 123 8.34 -16.29 -5.46
C SER A 123 8.48 -16.78 -6.90
N PRO A 124 7.81 -17.88 -7.29
CA PRO A 124 7.80 -18.33 -8.69
C PRO A 124 7.11 -17.29 -9.59
N GLU A 125 6.17 -16.53 -9.06
CA GLU A 125 5.41 -15.50 -9.79
C GLU A 125 5.48 -14.16 -9.04
N VAL A 126 5.73 -13.07 -9.77
CA VAL A 126 5.78 -11.70 -9.21
C VAL A 126 4.42 -11.01 -9.30
N TRP A 127 3.64 -11.35 -10.32
CA TRP A 127 2.31 -10.80 -10.60
C TRP A 127 1.27 -11.92 -10.56
N HIS A 128 0.02 -11.56 -10.30
CA HIS A 128 -1.15 -12.45 -10.29
C HIS A 128 -0.99 -13.70 -9.40
N TYR A 129 -0.12 -13.62 -8.39
CA TYR A 129 0.26 -14.73 -7.51
C TYR A 129 -0.73 -14.99 -6.36
N ARG A 130 -1.75 -14.13 -6.17
CA ARG A 130 -2.77 -14.40 -5.16
C ARG A 130 -3.83 -15.37 -5.66
N ASN A 131 -4.08 -16.42 -4.88
CA ASN A 131 -5.20 -17.34 -5.07
C ASN A 131 -6.48 -16.93 -4.32
N LYS A 132 -6.42 -15.88 -3.51
CA LYS A 132 -7.56 -15.34 -2.77
C LYS A 132 -7.49 -13.82 -2.77
N MET A 133 -8.59 -13.18 -3.10
CA MET A 133 -8.74 -11.73 -2.97
C MET A 133 -10.04 -11.39 -2.23
N GLU A 134 -10.02 -10.25 -1.54
CA GLU A 134 -11.18 -9.64 -0.91
C GLU A 134 -11.29 -8.19 -1.40
N TYR A 135 -12.41 -7.88 -2.05
CA TYR A 135 -12.77 -6.54 -2.47
C TYR A 135 -13.83 -5.99 -1.49
N SER A 136 -13.69 -4.73 -1.11
CA SER A 136 -14.63 -4.07 -0.21
C SER A 136 -15.70 -3.34 -1.01
N PHE A 137 -16.94 -3.42 -0.56
CA PHE A 137 -18.00 -2.50 -0.96
C PHE A 137 -18.03 -1.31 0.00
N SER A 138 -18.32 -0.11 -0.51
CA SER A 138 -18.63 1.04 0.34
C SER A 138 -19.68 1.95 -0.29
N ALA A 139 -20.52 2.52 0.58
CA ALA A 139 -21.40 3.63 0.23
C ALA A 139 -20.64 4.96 0.04
N ILE A 140 -19.37 5.02 0.43
CA ILE A 140 -18.49 6.18 0.30
C ILE A 140 -17.30 5.76 -0.58
N GLY A 141 -17.24 6.32 -1.78
CA GLY A 141 -16.19 6.09 -2.76
C GLY A 141 -15.21 7.25 -2.86
N PHE A 142 -14.09 7.02 -3.54
CA PHE A 142 -13.13 8.07 -3.92
C PHE A 142 -12.88 8.04 -5.42
N ASP A 143 -13.05 9.19 -6.06
CA ASP A 143 -12.68 9.42 -7.45
C ASP A 143 -11.20 9.87 -7.49
N VAL A 144 -10.34 8.99 -8.00
CA VAL A 144 -8.89 9.23 -8.05
C VAL A 144 -8.54 10.33 -9.06
N GLU A 145 -9.34 10.53 -10.11
CA GLU A 145 -9.06 11.55 -11.12
C GLU A 145 -9.44 12.94 -10.60
N LYS A 146 -10.60 13.05 -9.95
CA LYS A 146 -11.10 14.31 -9.37
C LYS A 146 -10.52 14.63 -8.00
N GLN A 147 -9.90 13.64 -7.34
CA GLN A 147 -9.43 13.74 -5.96
C GLN A 147 -10.53 14.07 -4.95
N GLU A 148 -11.73 13.52 -5.16
CA GLU A 148 -12.93 13.83 -4.37
C GLU A 148 -13.62 12.57 -3.85
N GLU A 149 -14.26 12.70 -2.68
CA GLU A 149 -15.14 11.67 -2.14
C GLU A 149 -16.52 11.76 -2.79
N PHE A 150 -17.18 10.62 -2.98
CA PHE A 150 -18.55 10.57 -3.46
C PHE A 150 -19.39 9.60 -2.65
N ASP A 151 -20.66 9.94 -2.42
CA ASP A 151 -21.65 8.99 -1.94
C ASP A 151 -22.14 8.15 -3.12
N GLY A 152 -22.16 6.83 -2.97
CA GLY A 152 -22.55 5.96 -4.08
C GLY A 152 -22.38 4.48 -3.78
N PHE A 153 -21.94 3.75 -4.80
CA PHE A 153 -21.76 2.30 -4.74
C PHE A 153 -20.36 1.96 -5.26
N ALA A 154 -19.39 1.89 -4.36
CA ALA A 154 -17.99 1.60 -4.69
C ALA A 154 -17.67 0.12 -4.46
N LEU A 155 -16.86 -0.48 -5.34
CA LEU A 155 -16.34 -1.84 -5.21
C LEU A 155 -14.87 -1.89 -5.65
N GLY A 156 -13.99 -2.25 -4.72
CA GLY A 156 -12.55 -2.35 -4.98
C GLY A 156 -11.75 -2.39 -3.69
N PHE A 157 -10.74 -1.54 -3.58
CA PHE A 157 -9.82 -1.51 -2.43
C PHE A 157 -10.05 -0.28 -1.56
N LYS A 158 -9.74 -0.41 -0.27
CA LYS A 158 -9.82 0.75 0.64
C LYS A 158 -8.79 1.80 0.26
N LYS A 159 -9.22 3.07 0.23
CA LYS A 159 -8.31 4.20 0.06
C LYS A 159 -7.28 4.24 1.17
N ARG A 160 -6.03 4.52 0.82
CA ARG A 160 -4.93 4.56 1.79
C ARG A 160 -5.25 5.58 2.90
N GLY A 161 -5.05 5.18 4.15
CA GLY A 161 -5.24 6.04 5.32
C GLY A 161 -6.69 6.16 5.82
N THR A 162 -7.68 5.65 5.07
CA THR A 162 -9.11 5.72 5.42
C THR A 162 -9.74 4.33 5.36
N TRP A 163 -10.32 3.87 6.47
CA TRP A 163 -10.90 2.52 6.53
C TRP A 163 -12.32 2.42 5.95
N TRP A 164 -12.97 3.56 5.70
CA TRP A 164 -14.37 3.66 5.27
C TRP A 164 -14.57 4.01 3.79
N ILE A 165 -13.52 4.49 3.11
CA ILE A 165 -13.59 4.93 1.72
C ILE A 165 -13.03 3.83 0.82
N VAL A 166 -13.72 3.53 -0.27
CA VAL A 166 -13.29 2.55 -1.27
C VAL A 166 -12.98 3.23 -2.60
N GLU A 167 -11.84 2.90 -3.17
CA GLU A 167 -11.49 3.19 -4.56
C GLU A 167 -11.98 2.04 -5.42
N ASN A 168 -12.66 2.38 -6.51
CA ASN A 168 -13.10 1.41 -7.48
C ASN A 168 -11.91 0.74 -8.19
N LEU A 169 -11.97 -0.58 -8.37
CA LEU A 169 -11.06 -1.27 -9.26
C LEU A 169 -11.71 -1.41 -10.64
N GLU A 170 -11.14 -0.74 -11.64
CA GLU A 170 -11.69 -0.67 -13.01
C GLU A 170 -10.93 -1.56 -14.00
N LYS A 171 -9.70 -1.96 -13.66
CA LYS A 171 -8.86 -2.87 -14.44
C LYS A 171 -7.93 -3.69 -13.54
N ASP A 172 -7.24 -4.65 -14.14
CA ASP A 172 -6.22 -5.49 -13.50
C ASP A 172 -5.27 -4.72 -12.58
N SER A 173 -5.16 -5.17 -11.33
CA SER A 173 -4.24 -4.63 -10.31
C SER A 173 -2.84 -5.26 -10.38
N GLY A 174 -2.68 -6.33 -11.15
CA GLY A 174 -1.46 -7.14 -11.20
C GLY A 174 -1.36 -8.14 -10.04
N ILE A 175 -2.33 -8.21 -9.11
CA ILE A 175 -2.18 -9.01 -7.88
C ILE A 175 -3.02 -10.30 -7.90
N PHE A 176 -4.24 -10.25 -8.42
CA PHE A 176 -5.15 -11.42 -8.53
C PHE A 176 -5.29 -11.87 -9.98
N ASP A 177 -6.33 -12.63 -10.32
CA ASP A 177 -6.63 -13.01 -11.69
C ASP A 177 -7.06 -11.80 -12.55
N ALA A 178 -6.30 -11.54 -13.62
CA ALA A 178 -6.54 -10.39 -14.50
C ALA A 178 -7.92 -10.46 -15.19
N ALA A 179 -8.37 -11.65 -15.61
CA ALA A 179 -9.68 -11.79 -16.26
C ALA A 179 -10.80 -11.44 -15.27
N PHE A 180 -10.71 -11.90 -14.03
CA PHE A 180 -11.66 -11.54 -12.99
C PHE A 180 -11.65 -10.03 -12.68
N GLU A 181 -10.48 -9.44 -12.46
CA GLU A 181 -10.36 -8.03 -12.06
C GLU A 181 -10.83 -7.06 -13.15
N ASN A 182 -10.58 -7.37 -14.42
CA ASN A 182 -11.07 -6.56 -15.54
C ASN A 182 -12.61 -6.58 -15.67
N ASN A 183 -13.28 -7.59 -15.12
CA ASN A 183 -14.75 -7.71 -15.10
C ASN A 183 -15.37 -7.23 -13.77
N LEU A 184 -14.59 -6.77 -12.80
CA LEU A 184 -15.13 -6.36 -11.48
C LEU A 184 -16.15 -5.21 -11.57
N LYS A 185 -15.95 -4.30 -12.53
CA LYS A 185 -16.88 -3.20 -12.82
C LYS A 185 -18.28 -3.68 -13.21
N GLU A 186 -18.38 -4.81 -13.91
CA GLU A 186 -19.66 -5.40 -14.33
C GLU A 186 -20.37 -6.01 -13.14
N ILE A 187 -19.61 -6.68 -12.24
CA ILE A 187 -20.12 -7.17 -10.96
C ILE A 187 -20.64 -6.01 -10.11
N ARG A 188 -19.91 -4.89 -10.05
CA ARG A 188 -20.36 -3.69 -9.34
C ARG A 188 -21.70 -3.18 -9.88
N VAL A 189 -21.82 -3.03 -11.19
CA VAL A 189 -23.06 -2.58 -11.86
C VAL A 189 -24.21 -3.55 -11.58
N PHE A 190 -23.97 -4.86 -11.68
CA PHE A 190 -24.96 -5.89 -11.36
C PHE A 190 -25.45 -5.78 -9.91
N CYS A 191 -24.53 -5.66 -8.94
CA CYS A 191 -24.88 -5.50 -7.53
C CYS A 191 -25.64 -4.19 -7.28
N GLN A 192 -25.24 -3.09 -7.90
CA GLN A 192 -25.92 -1.81 -7.79
C GLN A 192 -27.36 -1.88 -8.32
N ASN A 193 -27.58 -2.57 -9.45
CA ASN A 193 -28.90 -2.75 -10.07
C ASN A 193 -29.82 -3.68 -9.29
N SER A 194 -29.31 -4.43 -8.30
CA SER A 194 -30.16 -5.26 -7.41
C SER A 194 -31.04 -4.43 -6.46
N GLY A 195 -30.78 -3.12 -6.32
CA GLY A 195 -31.46 -2.24 -5.37
C GLY A 195 -31.00 -2.40 -3.91
N LEU A 196 -30.10 -3.35 -3.63
CA LEU A 196 -29.53 -3.54 -2.30
C LEU A 196 -28.34 -2.58 -2.08
N PRO A 197 -28.28 -1.85 -0.95
CA PRO A 197 -27.26 -0.83 -0.73
C PRO A 197 -25.87 -1.41 -0.44
N ALA A 198 -24.83 -0.70 -0.87
CA ALA A 198 -23.47 -0.95 -0.40
C ALA A 198 -23.35 -0.66 1.11
N TRP A 199 -22.37 -1.31 1.76
CA TRP A 199 -22.07 -1.11 3.16
C TRP A 199 -21.63 0.33 3.42
N HIS A 200 -22.21 0.98 4.42
CA HIS A 200 -21.79 2.29 4.90
C HIS A 200 -20.99 2.11 6.20
N PRO A 201 -19.65 2.13 6.18
CA PRO A 201 -18.86 1.66 7.32
C PRO A 201 -19.03 2.48 8.62
N PRO A 202 -19.14 3.82 8.58
CA PRO A 202 -19.41 4.62 9.78
C PRO A 202 -20.81 4.39 10.37
N LYS A 203 -21.86 4.37 9.53
CA LYS A 203 -23.26 4.18 9.95
C LYS A 203 -23.59 2.72 10.29
N LYS A 204 -22.74 1.77 9.88
CA LYS A 204 -22.93 0.32 10.07
C LYS A 204 -24.25 -0.22 9.48
N VAL A 205 -24.66 0.33 8.34
CA VAL A 205 -25.85 -0.10 7.59
C VAL A 205 -25.46 -0.51 6.17
N GLY A 206 -26.31 -1.26 5.50
CA GLY A 206 -26.09 -1.71 4.11
C GLY A 206 -25.96 -3.23 4.00
N PHE A 207 -26.04 -3.71 2.76
CA PHE A 207 -26.09 -5.14 2.44
C PHE A 207 -24.74 -5.68 1.97
N PHE A 208 -24.21 -5.16 0.85
CA PHE A 208 -22.95 -5.64 0.29
C PHE A 208 -21.76 -5.12 1.08
N ARG A 209 -20.95 -6.03 1.67
CA ARG A 209 -19.77 -5.66 2.48
C ARG A 209 -18.45 -6.04 1.80
N TYR A 210 -18.36 -7.29 1.37
CA TYR A 210 -17.15 -7.85 0.78
C TYR A 210 -17.51 -8.79 -0.37
N LEU A 211 -16.70 -8.77 -1.42
CA LEU A 211 -16.65 -9.81 -2.44
C LEU A 211 -15.35 -10.58 -2.23
N VAL A 212 -15.46 -11.83 -1.77
CA VAL A 212 -14.31 -12.70 -1.54
C VAL A 212 -14.25 -13.73 -2.64
N VAL A 213 -13.11 -13.79 -3.33
CA VAL A 213 -12.90 -14.67 -4.48
C VAL A 213 -11.71 -15.54 -4.19
N ARG A 214 -11.82 -16.83 -4.55
CA ARG A 214 -10.72 -17.78 -4.49
C ARG A 214 -10.59 -18.46 -5.84
N LYS A 215 -9.36 -18.63 -6.30
CA LYS A 215 -9.00 -19.34 -7.53
C LYS A 215 -7.98 -20.41 -7.17
N SER A 216 -8.26 -21.65 -7.51
CA SER A 216 -7.33 -22.76 -7.40
C SER A 216 -6.38 -22.74 -8.60
N TYR A 217 -5.07 -22.65 -8.33
CA TYR A 217 -4.06 -22.77 -9.38
C TYR A 217 -4.01 -24.16 -10.01
N LEU A 218 -4.27 -25.22 -9.23
CA LEU A 218 -4.24 -26.60 -9.72
C LEU A 218 -5.31 -26.86 -10.78
N THR A 219 -6.50 -26.29 -10.59
CA THR A 219 -7.66 -26.55 -11.46
C THR A 219 -7.96 -25.40 -12.41
N ASN A 220 -7.27 -24.26 -12.25
CA ASN A 220 -7.55 -23.00 -12.93
C ASN A 220 -9.05 -22.61 -12.86
N LYS A 221 -9.65 -22.79 -11.68
CA LYS A 221 -11.07 -22.55 -11.39
C LYS A 221 -11.23 -21.77 -10.09
#